data_AF-A0A0G8AWI0-F1
#
_entry.id   AF-A0A0G8AWI0-F1
#
_cell.length_a   1.000
_cell.length_b   1.000
_cell.length_c   1.000
_cell.angle_alpha   90.00
_cell.angle_beta   90.00
_cell.angle_gamma   90.00
#
_symmetry.space_group_name_H-M   'P 1'
#
loop_
_entity.id
_entity.type
_entity.pdbx_description
1 polymer ?
#
loop_
_entity_poly.entity_id
_entity_poly.type
_entity_poly.pdbx_seq_one_letter_code
_entity_poly.pdbx_strand_id
1 'polypeptide(L)'
;MKLSNLADKGFDVQAQNHAKAILVEDFQTPLRELCKVLSDFRICDVELIRSGGGEASLTQRLRQALERYEWKKRKIKIVKTVDD
;
A
#
# COMPACT_ATOMS: atom_id res chain seq x y z
N MET A 1 10.75 -3.27 10.11
CA MET A 1 9.69 -2.40 10.67
C MET A 1 8.46 -3.25 10.98
N LYS A 2 7.67 -2.87 11.98
CA LYS A 2 6.42 -3.55 12.40
C LYS A 2 5.25 -2.56 12.32
N LEU A 3 4.01 -3.05 12.44
CA LEU A 3 2.80 -2.20 12.42
C LEU A 3 2.81 -1.11 13.52
N SER A 4 3.34 -1.41 14.70
CA SER A 4 3.45 -0.42 15.79
C SER A 4 4.27 0.80 15.40
N ASN A 5 5.31 0.63 14.58
CA ASN A 5 6.14 1.73 14.11
C ASN A 5 5.38 2.74 13.23
N LEU A 6 4.30 2.31 12.58
CA LEU A 6 3.43 3.22 11.82
C LEU A 6 2.57 4.04 12.77
N ALA A 7 2.01 3.43 13.81
CA ALA A 7 1.25 4.14 14.84
C ALA A 7 2.10 5.21 15.52
N ASP A 8 3.36 4.91 15.85
CA ASP A 8 4.31 5.88 16.41
C ASP A 8 4.58 7.07 15.46
N LYS A 9 4.36 6.89 14.15
CA LYS A 9 4.48 7.94 13.12
C LYS A 9 3.17 8.68 12.85
N GLY A 10 2.13 8.44 13.65
CA GLY A 10 0.83 9.09 13.54
C GLY A 10 -0.10 8.47 12.49
N PHE A 11 0.21 7.26 12.00
CA PHE A 11 -0.74 6.51 11.18
C PHE A 11 -1.84 5.93 12.07
N ASP A 12 -3.08 6.05 11.63
CA ASP A 12 -4.17 5.24 12.17
C ASP A 12 -4.15 3.85 11.53
N VAL A 13 -4.00 2.82 12.34
CA VAL A 13 -3.82 1.44 11.88
C VAL A 13 -4.87 0.56 12.52
N GLN A 14 -5.86 0.16 11.71
CA GLN A 14 -6.89 -0.79 12.10
C GLN A 14 -6.72 -2.10 11.34
N ALA A 15 -6.63 -3.22 12.06
CA ALA A 15 -6.68 -4.56 11.48
C ALA A 15 -8.05 -5.19 11.75
N GLN A 16 -8.67 -5.77 10.74
CA GLN A 16 -9.96 -6.46 10.83
C GLN A 16 -9.79 -7.98 10.79
N ASN A 17 -10.68 -8.70 11.50
CA ASN A 17 -10.66 -10.15 11.60
C ASN A 17 -9.26 -10.66 12.02
N HIS A 18 -8.72 -11.64 11.29
CA HIS A 18 -7.40 -12.23 11.53
C HIS A 18 -6.27 -11.58 10.72
N ALA A 19 -6.51 -10.44 10.05
CA ALA A 19 -5.53 -9.83 9.16
C ALA A 19 -4.17 -9.55 9.85
N LYS A 20 -4.19 -9.13 11.13
CA LYS A 20 -2.96 -8.90 11.89
C LYS A 20 -2.14 -10.17 12.07
N ALA A 21 -2.79 -11.28 12.45
CA ALA A 21 -2.10 -12.55 12.66
C ALA A 21 -1.51 -13.06 11.34
N ILE A 22 -2.32 -13.10 10.28
CA ILE A 22 -1.90 -13.50 8.93
C ILE A 22 -0.69 -12.67 8.47
N LEU A 23 -0.73 -11.34 8.62
CA LEU A 23 0.37 -10.47 8.18
C LEU A 23 1.66 -10.67 9.00
N VAL A 24 1.54 -10.91 10.31
CA VAL A 24 2.69 -11.06 11.21
C VAL A 24 3.30 -12.46 11.15
N GLU A 25 2.51 -13.49 10.87
CA GLU A 25 2.99 -14.86 10.81
C GLU A 25 3.38 -15.27 9.39
N ASP A 26 2.51 -15.06 8.41
CA ASP A 26 2.68 -15.58 7.05
C ASP A 26 3.33 -14.58 6.08
N PHE A 27 3.10 -13.27 6.27
CA PHE A 27 3.51 -12.23 5.32
C PHE A 27 4.49 -11.20 5.91
N GLN A 28 5.44 -11.67 6.72
CA GLN A 28 6.40 -10.81 7.41
C GLN A 28 7.23 -9.91 6.47
N THR A 29 7.68 -10.43 5.33
CA THR A 29 8.47 -9.65 4.37
C THR A 29 7.64 -8.56 3.70
N PRO A 30 6.50 -8.88 3.05
CA PRO A 30 5.58 -7.85 2.53
C PRO A 30 5.18 -6.81 3.59
N LEU A 31 4.91 -7.26 4.83
CA LEU A 31 4.57 -6.35 5.92
C LEU A 31 5.70 -5.36 6.24
N ARG A 32 6.95 -5.84 6.30
CA ARG A 32 8.12 -4.98 6.55
C ARG A 32 8.34 -3.97 5.44
N GLU A 33 8.19 -4.38 4.19
CA GLU A 33 8.33 -3.52 3.01
C GLU A 33 7.26 -2.43 2.99
N LEU A 34 5.99 -2.81 3.17
CA LEU A 34 4.88 -1.86 3.23
C LEU A 34 5.08 -0.84 4.35
N CYS A 35 5.41 -1.31 5.56
CA CYS A 35 5.67 -0.42 6.69
C CYS A 35 6.83 0.54 6.40
N LYS A 36 7.87 0.08 5.72
CA LYS A 36 9.02 0.90 5.33
C LYS A 36 8.63 1.98 4.33
N VAL A 37 7.94 1.61 3.25
CA VAL A 37 7.52 2.56 2.22
C VAL A 37 6.64 3.64 2.83
N LEU A 38 5.62 3.28 3.60
CA LEU A 38 4.71 4.24 4.25
C LEU A 38 5.45 5.14 5.25
N SER A 39 6.34 4.55 6.05
CA SER A 39 7.16 5.26 7.03
C SER A 39 8.08 6.33 6.43
N ASP A 40 8.59 6.08 5.23
CA ASP A 40 9.56 6.94 4.54
C ASP A 40 8.85 7.92 3.59
N PHE A 41 7.58 7.66 3.26
CA PHE A 41 6.79 8.52 2.40
C PHE A 41 6.50 9.88 3.07
N ARG A 42 6.58 10.96 2.28
CA ARG A 42 6.30 12.33 2.71
C ARG A 42 5.41 12.99 1.67
N ILE A 43 4.38 13.68 2.15
CA ILE A 43 3.44 14.44 1.32
C ILE A 43 3.90 15.89 1.32
N CYS A 44 4.23 16.44 0.16
CA CYS A 44 4.52 17.87 0.04
C CYS A 44 3.23 18.67 -0.17
N ASP A 45 3.16 19.87 0.39
CA ASP A 45 2.05 20.83 0.24
C ASP A 45 1.72 21.12 -1.24
N VAL A 46 2.73 21.26 -2.10
CA VAL A 46 2.55 21.45 -3.55
C VAL A 46 1.79 20.29 -4.20
N GLU A 47 1.93 19.07 -3.69
CA GLU A 47 1.21 17.89 -4.20
C GLU A 47 -0.27 17.88 -3.77
N LEU A 48 -0.63 18.61 -2.71
CA LEU A 48 -2.01 18.76 -2.24
C LEU A 48 -2.76 19.86 -2.99
N ILE A 49 -2.05 20.91 -3.42
CA ILE A 49 -2.63 22.10 -4.06
C ILE A 49 -2.83 21.91 -5.56
N ARG A 50 -1.95 21.13 -6.23
CA ARG A 50 -2.05 20.90 -7.67
C ARG A 50 -3.25 20.00 -8.01
N SER A 51 -4.15 20.50 -8.86
CA SER A 51 -5.22 19.71 -9.48
C SER A 51 -4.67 18.76 -10.55
N GLY A 52 -5.30 17.59 -10.73
CA GLY A 52 -4.78 16.48 -11.53
C GLY A 52 -5.45 16.28 -12.89
N GLY A 53 -4.68 15.77 -13.86
CA GLY A 53 -5.16 15.05 -15.04
C GLY A 53 -4.49 13.68 -15.11
N GLY A 54 -5.26 12.60 -15.17
CA GLY A 54 -4.76 11.21 -15.20
C GLY A 54 -4.58 10.58 -13.81
N GLU A 55 -3.41 10.71 -13.21
CA GLU A 55 -3.07 10.19 -11.86
C GLU A 55 -2.31 11.27 -11.09
N ALA A 56 -2.70 11.54 -9.83
CA ALA A 56 -2.02 12.54 -8.99
C ALA A 56 -0.54 12.18 -8.76
N SER A 57 0.34 13.19 -8.73
CA SER A 57 1.80 13.04 -8.48
C SER A 57 2.09 12.18 -7.25
N LEU A 58 1.34 12.42 -6.17
CA LEU A 58 1.44 11.68 -4.93
C LEU A 58 1.23 10.18 -5.12
N THR A 59 0.16 9.82 -5.84
CA THR A 59 -0.18 8.42 -6.12
C THR A 59 0.88 7.76 -6.99
N GLN A 60 1.39 8.47 -8.00
CA GLN A 60 2.46 7.96 -8.87
C GLN A 60 3.74 7.66 -8.07
N ARG A 61 4.15 8.58 -7.18
CA ARG A 61 5.33 8.42 -6.32
C ARG A 61 5.17 7.26 -5.36
N LEU A 62 4.01 7.13 -4.72
CA LEU A 62 3.75 6.01 -3.82
C LEU A 62 3.79 4.68 -4.58
N ARG A 63 3.16 4.61 -5.77
CA ARG A 63 3.20 3.44 -6.63
C ARG A 63 4.63 3.06 -7.00
N GLN A 64 5.44 4.01 -7.47
CA GLN A 64 6.84 3.76 -7.81
C GLN A 64 7.66 3.30 -6.60
N ALA A 65 7.39 3.83 -5.41
CA ALA A 65 8.07 3.40 -4.18
C ALA A 65 7.74 1.95 -3.82
N LEU A 66 6.49 1.52 -4.01
CA LEU A 66 6.05 0.13 -3.83
C LEU A 66 6.61 -0.79 -4.93
N GLU A 67 6.63 -0.35 -6.19
CA GLU A 67 7.16 -1.12 -7.32
C GLU A 67 8.64 -1.51 -7.15
N ARG A 68 9.44 -0.71 -6.43
CA ARG A 68 10.84 -1.06 -6.06
C ARG A 68 10.95 -2.31 -5.18
N TYR A 69 9.85 -2.71 -4.54
CA TYR A 69 9.72 -3.93 -3.77
C TYR A 69 8.93 -5.01 -4.53
N GLU A 70 8.80 -4.90 -5.85
CA GLU A 70 8.05 -5.82 -6.71
C GLU A 70 6.53 -5.84 -6.45
N TRP A 71 5.98 -4.83 -5.77
CA TRP A 71 4.53 -4.65 -5.60
C TRP A 71 3.91 -4.13 -6.89
N LYS A 72 3.68 -5.04 -7.84
CA LYS A 72 3.14 -4.74 -9.17
C LYS A 72 1.63 -4.67 -9.14
N LYS A 73 1.06 -3.70 -9.87
CA LYS A 73 -0.38 -3.65 -10.14
C LYS A 73 -0.81 -4.91 -10.89
N ARG A 74 -1.59 -5.77 -10.23
CA ARG A 74 -2.13 -7.00 -10.83
C ARG A 74 -3.47 -6.68 -11.51
N LYS A 75 -3.62 -7.12 -12.77
CA LYS A 75 -4.92 -7.16 -13.46
C LYS A 75 -5.50 -8.55 -13.28
N ILE A 76 -6.62 -8.64 -12.57
CA ILE A 76 -7.33 -9.91 -12.37
C ILE A 76 -8.50 -9.92 -13.35
N LYS A 77 -8.50 -10.86 -14.29
CA LYS A 77 -9.60 -11.07 -15.23
C LYS A 77 -10.51 -12.16 -14.65
N ILE A 78 -11.76 -11.80 -14.38
CA ILE A 78 -12.79 -12.75 -13.95
C ILE A 78 -13.64 -13.08 -15.17
N VAL A 79 -13.83 -14.37 -15.44
CA VAL A 79 -14.67 -14.87 -16.53
C VAL A 79 -15.66 -15.86 -15.94
N LYS A 80 -16.93 -15.71 -16.29
CA LYS A 80 -17.98 -16.69 -15.99
C LYS A 80 -18.43 -17.29 -17.31
N THR A 81 -18.35 -18.61 -17.41
CA THR A 81 -18.83 -19.38 -18.56
C THR A 81 -20.05 -20.19 -18.13
N VAL A 82 -21.04 -20.29 -18.99
CA VAL A 82 -22.24 -21.13 -18.82
C VAL A 82 -22.36 -21.96 -20.09
N ASP A 83 -22.42 -23.27 -19.94
CA ASP A 83 -22.67 -24.21 -21.03
C ASP A 83 -24.18 -24.54 -21.08
N ASP A 84 -24.69 -24.94 -22.25
CA ASP A 84 -26.10 -25.30 -22.51
C ASP A 84 -26.52 -26.59 -21.77
#